data_AF-A0A2M7L5G2-F1
#
_entry.id   AF-A0A2M7L5G2-F1
#
_cell.length_a   1.000
_cell.length_b   1.000
_cell.length_c   1.000
_cell.angle_alpha   90.00
_cell.angle_beta   90.00
_cell.angle_gamma   90.00
#
_symmetry.space_group_name_H-M   'P 1'
#
loop_
_entity.id
_entity.type
_entity.pdbx_description
1 polymer ?
#
loop_
_entity_poly.entity_id
_entity_poly.type
_entity_poly.pdbx_seq_one_letter_code
_entity_poly.pdbx_strand_id
1 'polypeptide(L)'
;MAITPELPLVSDITRDLPPEIKTNAIEAYPWYKNAIGFRFGKYYAYAPNDPDANKMLIIGNNRIILIDEKDISLSDTSNNSIVSVSDTQGKGYLAVVSYTTLNENGERSGEVFDWNRDGQAEVRYYVSGKVEYWVQGQWYEKKPKSEHPEVLVNGKWVELGIASPGKFDFRFKDNHE
;
A
#
# COMPACT_ATOMS: atom_id res chain seq x y z
N MET A 1 -22.78 -6.91 37.43
CA MET A 1 -23.66 -6.13 36.53
C MET A 1 -23.00 -6.21 35.16
N ALA A 2 -23.59 -6.96 34.22
CA ALA A 2 -23.00 -7.13 32.88
C ALA A 2 -23.39 -5.91 32.04
N ILE A 3 -22.39 -5.18 31.54
CA ILE A 3 -22.60 -4.12 30.56
C ILE A 3 -22.75 -4.82 29.23
N THR A 4 -23.96 -4.93 28.71
CA THR A 4 -24.17 -5.33 27.31
C THR A 4 -23.65 -4.17 26.46
N PRO A 5 -22.59 -4.34 25.65
CA PRO A 5 -22.17 -3.29 24.74
C PRO A 5 -23.33 -3.03 23.76
N GLU A 6 -23.91 -1.84 23.81
CA GLU A 6 -24.82 -1.40 22.76
C GLU A 6 -24.03 -1.36 21.46
N LEU A 7 -24.44 -2.20 20.50
CA LEU A 7 -23.89 -2.16 19.16
C LEU A 7 -24.13 -0.75 18.61
N PRO A 8 -23.13 -0.10 18.00
CA PRO A 8 -23.33 1.21 17.40
C PRO A 8 -24.47 1.09 16.38
N LEU A 9 -25.52 1.88 16.59
CA LEU A 9 -26.64 1.98 15.66
C LEU A 9 -26.10 2.36 14.28
N VAL A 10 -26.35 1.51 13.29
CA VAL A 10 -26.19 1.87 11.89
C VAL A 10 -27.23 2.95 11.61
N SER A 11 -26.78 4.19 11.48
CA SER A 11 -27.63 5.30 11.06
C SER A 11 -27.30 5.66 9.61
N ASP A 12 -28.30 6.14 8.88
CA ASP A 12 -28.17 6.74 7.56
C ASP A 12 -27.55 5.84 6.48
N ILE A 13 -28.43 5.18 5.71
CA ILE A 13 -28.05 4.61 4.42
C ILE A 13 -27.99 5.76 3.41
N THR A 14 -26.79 6.06 2.91
CA THR A 14 -26.56 7.12 1.91
C THR A 14 -25.82 6.56 0.71
N ARG A 15 -26.05 7.15 -0.46
CA ARG A 15 -25.24 6.90 -1.66
C ARG A 15 -24.22 8.01 -1.91
N ASP A 16 -24.35 9.12 -1.21
CA ASP A 16 -23.49 10.28 -1.38
C ASP A 16 -22.35 10.26 -0.35
N LEU A 17 -21.17 10.65 -0.83
CA LEU A 17 -20.02 10.95 0.04
C LEU A 17 -20.27 12.24 0.82
N PRO A 18 -19.79 12.34 2.07
CA PRO A 18 -19.84 13.60 2.79
C PRO A 18 -19.02 14.65 2.02
N PRO A 19 -19.51 15.90 1.90
CA PRO A 19 -18.84 16.96 1.14
C PRO A 19 -17.37 17.16 1.52
N GLU A 20 -17.03 16.94 2.78
CA GLU A 20 -15.69 17.03 3.36
C GLU A 20 -14.70 15.97 2.85
N ILE A 21 -15.17 14.97 2.11
CA ILE A 21 -14.35 13.83 1.64
C ILE A 21 -14.25 13.76 0.12
N LYS A 22 -14.31 14.91 -0.57
CA LYS A 22 -13.93 14.97 -1.99
C LYS A 22 -12.41 15.07 -2.10
N THR A 23 -11.74 13.92 -1.99
CA THR A 23 -10.29 13.82 -2.23
C THR A 23 -10.03 13.02 -3.50
N ASN A 24 -8.95 13.34 -4.22
CA ASN A 24 -8.48 12.58 -5.39
C ASN A 24 -8.30 11.09 -5.07
N ALA A 25 -8.04 10.74 -3.81
CA ALA A 25 -7.89 9.37 -3.34
C ALA A 25 -9.16 8.51 -3.53
N ILE A 26 -10.35 9.10 -3.46
CA ILE A 26 -11.60 8.35 -3.70
C ILE A 26 -11.86 8.14 -5.19
N GLU A 27 -11.43 9.08 -6.04
CA GLU A 27 -11.55 8.94 -7.49
C GLU A 27 -10.77 7.74 -8.04
N ALA A 28 -9.75 7.27 -7.30
CA ALA A 28 -9.04 6.03 -7.60
C ALA A 28 -9.91 4.76 -7.52
N TYR A 29 -11.14 4.84 -6.98
CA TYR A 29 -12.02 3.69 -6.74
C TYR A 29 -13.40 3.81 -7.41
N PRO A 30 -13.53 3.90 -8.74
CA PRO A 30 -14.78 4.31 -9.42
C PRO A 30 -16.06 3.57 -9.03
N TRP A 31 -15.95 2.34 -8.53
CA TRP A 31 -17.06 1.54 -8.02
C TRP A 31 -17.81 2.22 -6.84
N TYR A 32 -17.16 3.12 -6.10
CA TYR A 32 -17.77 3.83 -4.97
C TYR A 32 -19.03 4.62 -5.41
N LYS A 33 -19.10 5.04 -6.67
CA LYS A 33 -20.24 5.80 -7.22
C LYS A 33 -21.55 5.03 -7.19
N ASN A 34 -21.48 3.71 -7.10
CA ASN A 34 -22.62 2.80 -7.01
C ASN A 34 -22.64 2.01 -5.69
N ALA A 35 -21.89 2.47 -4.68
CA ALA A 35 -21.81 1.81 -3.39
C ALA A 35 -23.02 2.14 -2.50
N ILE A 36 -23.31 1.23 -1.57
CA ILE A 36 -24.17 1.48 -0.43
C ILE A 36 -23.28 2.04 0.69
N GLY A 37 -23.55 3.27 1.09
CA GLY A 37 -22.93 3.92 2.23
C GLY A 37 -23.75 3.72 3.50
N PHE A 38 -23.07 3.55 4.64
CA PHE A 38 -23.66 3.52 5.97
C PHE A 38 -22.75 4.21 6.98
N ARG A 39 -23.33 4.83 8.01
CA ARG A 39 -22.57 5.50 9.05
C ARG A 39 -22.54 4.68 10.33
N PHE A 40 -21.37 4.59 10.95
CA PHE A 40 -21.19 4.01 12.28
C PHE A 40 -20.36 4.95 13.15
N GLY A 41 -21.04 5.66 14.06
CA GLY A 41 -20.42 6.73 14.86
C GLY A 41 -19.87 7.86 13.99
N LYS A 42 -18.54 8.05 14.02
CA LYS A 42 -17.83 9.09 13.24
C LYS A 42 -17.31 8.61 11.88
N TYR A 43 -17.54 7.35 11.54
CA TYR A 43 -17.03 6.73 10.32
C TYR A 43 -18.15 6.56 9.30
N TYR A 44 -17.79 6.71 8.03
CA TYR A 44 -18.60 6.33 6.89
C TYR A 44 -18.02 5.06 6.28
N ALA A 45 -18.81 4.04 6.04
CA ALA A 45 -18.40 2.87 5.26
C ALA A 45 -19.20 2.81 3.96
N TYR A 46 -18.55 2.41 2.88
CA TYR A 46 -19.12 2.19 1.57
C TYR A 46 -18.78 0.78 1.12
N ALA A 47 -19.79 0.01 0.74
CA ALA A 47 -19.61 -1.32 0.15
C ALA A 47 -20.25 -1.34 -1.24
N PRO A 48 -19.71 -2.08 -2.22
CA PRO A 48 -20.36 -2.25 -3.51
C PRO A 48 -21.80 -2.77 -3.32
N ASN A 49 -22.72 -2.32 -4.17
CA ASN A 49 -24.06 -2.87 -4.25
C ASN A 49 -24.06 -4.21 -5.03
N ASP A 50 -23.18 -5.12 -4.61
CA ASP A 50 -22.95 -6.45 -5.17
C ASP A 50 -22.63 -7.39 -3.99
N PRO A 51 -23.49 -8.38 -3.67
CA PRO A 51 -23.31 -9.25 -2.53
C PRO A 51 -22.09 -10.18 -2.63
N ASP A 52 -21.54 -10.37 -3.83
CA ASP A 52 -20.34 -11.19 -4.05
C ASP A 52 -19.06 -10.35 -3.99
N ALA A 53 -19.18 -9.02 -3.85
CA ALA A 53 -18.03 -8.14 -3.80
C ALA A 53 -17.40 -8.11 -2.40
N ASN A 54 -16.15 -8.54 -2.34
CA ASN A 54 -15.36 -8.56 -1.13
C ASN A 54 -14.57 -7.26 -0.92
N LYS A 55 -15.24 -6.11 -1.09
CA LYS A 55 -14.62 -4.78 -1.01
C LYS A 55 -15.38 -3.86 -0.07
N MET A 56 -14.66 -3.06 0.70
CA MET A 56 -15.24 -2.04 1.58
C MET A 56 -14.32 -0.84 1.71
N LEU A 57 -14.89 0.36 1.71
CA LEU A 57 -14.19 1.63 1.91
C LEU A 57 -14.71 2.27 3.20
N ILE A 58 -13.88 2.37 4.23
CA ILE A 58 -14.19 3.07 5.48
C ILE A 58 -13.49 4.42 5.48
N ILE A 59 -14.15 5.47 5.94
CA ILE A 59 -13.62 6.82 5.97
C ILE A 59 -13.86 7.45 7.34
N GLY A 60 -12.83 8.06 7.90
CA GLY A 60 -12.95 8.89 9.10
C GLY A 60 -11.66 9.63 9.47
N ASN A 61 -11.77 10.82 10.07
CA ASN A 61 -10.64 11.62 10.57
C ASN A 61 -9.47 11.77 9.56
N ASN A 62 -9.74 12.20 8.32
CA ASN A 62 -8.75 12.33 7.23
C ASN A 62 -8.04 11.02 6.85
N ARG A 63 -8.66 9.88 7.16
CA ARG A 63 -8.15 8.56 6.79
C ARG A 63 -9.18 7.81 5.98
N ILE A 64 -8.69 7.08 5.00
CA ILE A 64 -9.48 6.18 4.17
C ILE A 64 -8.90 4.78 4.36
N ILE A 65 -9.73 3.81 4.73
CA ILE A 65 -9.38 2.40 4.79
C ILE A 65 -10.10 1.72 3.64
N LEU A 66 -9.37 1.15 2.69
CA LEU A 66 -9.90 0.20 1.74
C LEU A 66 -9.63 -1.21 2.26
N ILE A 67 -10.61 -2.07 2.14
CA ILE A 67 -10.51 -3.51 2.33
C ILE A 67 -10.90 -4.11 0.98
N ASP A 68 -10.05 -4.94 0.42
CA ASP A 68 -10.25 -5.76 -0.77
C ASP A 68 -9.84 -7.20 -0.38
N GLU A 69 -10.27 -8.22 -1.12
CA GLU A 69 -10.17 -9.66 -0.75
C GLU A 69 -8.90 -10.08 -0.03
N LYS A 70 -7.77 -9.53 -0.45
CA LYS A 70 -6.44 -9.87 0.05
C LYS A 70 -5.70 -8.67 0.64
N ASP A 71 -6.25 -7.46 0.52
CA ASP A 71 -5.54 -6.21 0.78
C ASP A 71 -6.32 -5.31 1.72
N ILE A 72 -5.62 -4.69 2.66
CA ILE A 72 -6.13 -3.58 3.45
C ILE A 72 -5.24 -2.38 3.14
N SER A 73 -5.78 -1.34 2.53
CA SER A 73 -5.07 -0.07 2.33
C SER A 73 -5.55 0.96 3.31
N LEU A 74 -4.64 1.65 3.98
CA LEU A 74 -4.89 2.83 4.81
C LEU A 74 -4.24 4.06 4.15
N SER A 75 -5.07 4.94 3.60
CA SER A 75 -4.63 6.27 3.15
C SER A 75 -4.72 7.27 4.29
N ASP A 76 -3.62 7.99 4.54
CA ASP A 76 -3.62 9.20 5.35
C ASP A 76 -3.57 10.40 4.40
N THR A 77 -4.72 11.04 4.20
CA THR A 77 -4.85 12.15 3.25
C THR A 77 -4.19 13.43 3.76
N SER A 78 -3.71 13.46 5.01
CA SER A 78 -2.99 14.62 5.56
C SER A 78 -1.49 14.61 5.28
N ASN A 79 -0.91 13.44 4.99
CA ASN A 79 0.53 13.26 4.81
C ASN A 79 0.94 12.89 3.38
N ASN A 80 0.03 12.99 2.40
CA ASN A 80 0.28 12.63 1.00
C ASN A 80 0.85 11.21 0.84
N SER A 81 0.44 10.29 1.70
CA SER A 81 0.95 8.92 1.75
C SER A 81 -0.19 7.92 1.88
N ILE A 82 -0.13 6.86 1.08
CA ILE A 82 -1.05 5.73 1.20
C ILE A 82 -0.25 4.54 1.67
N VAL A 83 -0.58 4.00 2.84
CA VAL A 83 -0.03 2.75 3.34
C VAL A 83 -0.92 1.62 2.85
N SER A 84 -0.36 0.56 2.29
CA SER A 84 -1.10 -0.64 1.92
C SER A 84 -0.48 -1.84 2.61
N VAL A 85 -1.31 -2.69 3.19
CA VAL A 85 -0.91 -4.00 3.72
C VAL A 85 -1.61 -5.09 2.94
N SER A 86 -0.85 -6.05 2.44
CA SER A 86 -1.35 -7.07 1.52
C SER A 86 -1.02 -8.48 2.01
N ASP A 87 -2.02 -9.36 1.99
CA ASP A 87 -1.86 -10.82 2.02
C ASP A 87 -1.72 -11.34 0.58
N THR A 88 -0.61 -10.97 -0.06
CA THR A 88 -0.29 -11.37 -1.44
C THR A 88 -0.30 -12.89 -1.64
N GLN A 89 -0.16 -13.68 -0.57
CA GLN A 89 -0.08 -15.14 -0.63
C GLN A 89 -1.43 -15.83 -0.32
N GLY A 90 -2.46 -15.08 0.10
CA GLY A 90 -3.77 -15.63 0.46
C GLY A 90 -3.71 -16.63 1.62
N LYS A 91 -2.79 -16.44 2.55
CA LYS A 91 -2.55 -17.36 3.68
C LYS A 91 -3.12 -16.85 5.00
N GLY A 92 -3.86 -15.74 4.97
CA GLY A 92 -4.43 -15.11 6.14
C GLY A 92 -3.42 -14.31 6.96
N TYR A 93 -2.26 -13.95 6.40
CA TYR A 93 -1.28 -13.08 7.05
C TYR A 93 -0.79 -11.98 6.11
N LEU A 94 -0.62 -10.77 6.66
CA LEU A 94 -0.11 -9.62 5.91
C LEU A 94 1.37 -9.84 5.58
N ALA A 95 1.66 -10.04 4.30
CA ALA A 95 2.98 -10.40 3.79
C ALA A 95 3.83 -9.18 3.41
N VAL A 96 3.21 -8.05 3.07
CA VAL A 96 3.91 -6.87 2.53
C VAL A 96 3.26 -5.60 3.05
N VAL A 97 4.09 -4.62 3.42
CA VAL A 97 3.67 -3.23 3.58
C VAL A 97 4.21 -2.45 2.40
N SER A 98 3.36 -1.69 1.70
CA SER A 98 3.81 -0.71 0.71
C SER A 98 3.34 0.69 1.08
N TYR A 99 4.10 1.69 0.64
CA TYR A 99 3.76 3.09 0.82
C TYR A 99 3.78 3.76 -0.55
N THR A 100 2.62 4.17 -1.03
CA THR A 100 2.52 5.02 -2.23
C THR A 100 2.78 6.46 -1.81
N THR A 101 3.77 7.08 -2.45
CA THR A 101 4.07 8.50 -2.26
C THR A 101 3.31 9.31 -3.29
N LEU A 102 2.71 10.42 -2.86
CA LEU A 102 2.07 11.39 -3.75
C LEU A 102 2.96 12.65 -3.87
N ASN A 103 2.89 13.34 -5.01
CA ASN A 103 3.50 14.66 -5.21
C ASN A 103 2.62 15.77 -4.60
N GLU A 104 3.04 17.03 -4.74
CA GLU A 104 2.30 18.20 -4.23
C GLU A 104 0.90 18.37 -4.85
N ASN A 105 0.67 17.79 -6.02
CA ASN A 105 -0.63 17.80 -6.71
C ASN A 105 -1.51 16.60 -6.32
N GLY A 106 -1.05 15.74 -5.41
CA GLY A 106 -1.75 14.51 -5.02
C GLY A 106 -1.64 13.38 -6.05
N GLU A 107 -0.75 13.50 -7.04
CA GLU A 107 -0.52 12.47 -8.05
C GLU A 107 0.54 11.49 -7.55
N ARG A 108 0.45 10.22 -7.96
CA ARG A 108 1.45 9.20 -7.60
C ARG A 108 2.84 9.62 -8.08
N SER A 109 3.81 9.65 -7.17
CA SER A 109 5.22 9.91 -7.47
C SER A 109 6.07 8.64 -7.42
N GLY A 110 5.65 7.66 -6.63
CA GLY A 110 6.35 6.39 -6.47
C GLY A 110 5.64 5.43 -5.51
N GLU A 111 6.32 4.33 -5.23
CA GLU A 111 5.91 3.34 -4.25
C GLU A 111 7.14 2.72 -3.59
N VAL A 112 7.10 2.51 -2.29
CA VAL A 112 8.17 1.85 -1.55
C VAL A 112 7.61 0.61 -0.86
N PHE A 113 8.39 -0.46 -0.81
CA PHE A 113 7.99 -1.74 -0.25
C PHE A 113 8.85 -2.09 0.95
N ASP A 114 8.20 -2.46 2.05
CA ASP A 114 8.76 -3.05 3.26
C ASP A 114 8.20 -4.48 3.37
N TRP A 115 8.96 -5.43 2.83
CA TRP A 115 8.59 -6.84 2.75
C TRP A 115 8.83 -7.58 4.06
N ASN A 116 9.76 -7.12 4.90
CA ASN A 116 10.08 -7.80 6.16
C ASN A 116 9.32 -7.19 7.36
N ARG A 117 8.75 -5.99 7.19
CA ARG A 117 7.96 -5.23 8.16
C ARG A 117 8.78 -4.71 9.35
N ASP A 118 10.06 -4.39 9.13
CA ASP A 118 10.97 -3.82 10.13
C ASP A 118 10.99 -2.28 10.12
N GLY A 119 10.22 -1.65 9.24
CA GLY A 119 10.14 -0.21 9.07
C GLY A 119 11.18 0.37 8.11
N GLN A 120 12.10 -0.45 7.59
CA GLN A 120 13.05 -0.07 6.55
C GLN A 120 12.65 -0.67 5.21
N ALA A 121 12.09 0.16 4.32
CA ALA A 121 11.78 -0.26 2.96
C ALA A 121 13.02 -0.83 2.24
N GLU A 122 12.83 -1.90 1.47
CA GLU A 122 13.88 -2.54 0.69
C GLU A 122 13.89 -2.12 -0.78
N VAL A 123 12.73 -1.73 -1.32
CA VAL A 123 12.61 -1.39 -2.73
C VAL A 123 11.83 -0.09 -2.88
N ARG A 124 12.26 0.76 -3.82
CA ARG A 124 11.51 1.94 -4.25
C ARG A 124 11.33 1.94 -5.76
N TYR A 125 10.11 2.17 -6.19
CA TYR A 125 9.71 2.34 -7.57
C TYR A 125 9.29 3.78 -7.79
N TYR A 126 9.79 4.38 -8.86
CA TYR A 126 9.44 5.72 -9.26
C TYR A 126 8.58 5.67 -10.51
N VAL A 127 7.67 6.63 -10.68
CA VAL A 127 6.84 6.72 -11.91
C VAL A 127 7.69 6.92 -13.17
N SER A 128 8.91 7.45 -13.03
CA SER A 128 9.90 7.53 -14.11
C SER A 128 10.38 6.16 -14.62
N GLY A 129 10.00 5.05 -13.97
CA GLY A 129 10.50 3.70 -14.24
C GLY A 129 11.82 3.38 -13.54
N LYS A 130 12.40 4.34 -12.81
CA LYS A 130 13.56 4.09 -11.95
C LYS A 130 13.17 3.15 -10.80
N VAL A 131 14.08 2.24 -10.45
CA VAL A 131 13.95 1.33 -9.31
C VAL A 131 15.22 1.41 -8.47
N GLU A 132 15.08 1.46 -7.15
CA GLU A 132 16.19 1.42 -6.21
C GLU A 132 16.03 0.30 -5.20
N TYR A 133 17.16 -0.28 -4.78
CA TYR A 133 17.24 -1.32 -3.75
C TYR A 133 18.04 -0.82 -2.55
N TRP A 134 17.56 -1.11 -1.34
CA TRP A 134 18.30 -0.87 -0.10
C TRP A 134 19.23 -2.05 0.15
N VAL A 135 20.54 -1.80 0.15
CA VAL A 135 21.57 -2.82 0.33
C VAL A 135 22.61 -2.28 1.29
N GLN A 136 22.86 -3.02 2.38
CA GLN A 136 23.91 -2.69 3.35
C GLN A 136 23.96 -1.21 3.79
N GLY A 137 22.79 -0.61 4.03
CA GLY A 137 22.70 0.76 4.56
C GLY A 137 22.69 1.88 3.52
N GLN A 138 22.56 1.57 2.23
CA GLN A 138 22.45 2.60 1.19
C GLN A 138 21.51 2.18 0.04
N TRP A 139 20.98 3.18 -0.68
CA TRP A 139 20.15 2.98 -1.86
C TRP A 139 21.01 2.82 -3.11
N TYR A 140 20.68 1.83 -3.92
CA TYR A 140 21.33 1.58 -5.20
C TYR A 140 20.31 1.54 -6.33
N GLU A 141 20.61 2.24 -7.41
CA GLU A 141 19.79 2.20 -8.61
C GLU A 141 19.96 0.86 -9.34
N LYS A 142 18.82 0.26 -9.68
CA LYS A 142 18.74 -0.95 -10.49
C LYS A 142 19.22 -0.67 -11.90
N LYS A 143 20.03 -1.58 -12.44
CA LYS A 143 20.46 -1.58 -13.84
C LYS A 143 19.24 -1.46 -14.77
N PRO A 144 19.17 -0.43 -15.62
CA PRO A 144 18.08 -0.25 -16.56
C PRO A 144 17.92 -1.48 -17.46
N LYS A 145 16.68 -1.91 -17.68
CA LYS A 145 16.32 -3.04 -18.57
C LYS A 145 16.91 -4.41 -18.21
N SER A 146 17.48 -4.59 -17.02
CA SER A 146 17.86 -5.93 -16.55
C SER A 146 16.64 -6.68 -16.02
N GLU A 147 16.57 -7.99 -16.24
CA GLU A 147 15.57 -8.85 -15.56
C GLU A 147 16.00 -9.21 -14.13
N HIS A 148 17.29 -9.06 -13.82
CA HIS A 148 17.86 -9.34 -12.52
C HIS A 148 17.98 -8.07 -11.66
N PRO A 149 17.98 -8.19 -10.34
CA PRO A 149 18.24 -7.07 -9.43
C PRO A 149 19.75 -6.76 -9.44
N GLU A 150 20.25 -6.19 -10.53
CA GLU A 150 21.65 -5.76 -10.64
C GLU A 150 21.82 -4.29 -10.25
N VAL A 151 22.89 -3.96 -9.53
CA VAL A 151 23.22 -2.59 -9.10
C VAL A 151 24.69 -2.24 -9.36
N LEU A 152 25.00 -0.95 -9.49
CA LEU A 152 26.37 -0.49 -9.73
C LEU A 152 27.10 -0.26 -8.39
N VAL A 153 28.16 -1.03 -8.14
CA VAL A 153 29.01 -0.93 -6.96
C VAL A 153 30.46 -0.75 -7.40
N ASN A 154 31.10 0.35 -7.01
CA ASN A 154 32.50 0.64 -7.37
C ASN A 154 32.80 0.51 -8.88
N GLY A 155 31.85 0.96 -9.72
CA GLY A 155 31.97 0.90 -11.18
C GLY A 155 31.71 -0.47 -11.82
N LYS A 156 31.31 -1.49 -11.05
CA LYS A 156 30.96 -2.82 -11.56
C LYS A 156 29.50 -3.14 -11.27
N TRP A 157 28.83 -3.80 -12.22
CA TRP A 157 27.49 -4.32 -12.01
C TRP A 157 27.54 -5.59 -11.17
N VAL A 158 26.77 -5.62 -10.10
CA VAL A 158 26.69 -6.73 -9.15
C VAL A 158 25.23 -7.18 -9.05
N GLU A 159 24.98 -8.47 -9.20
CA GLU A 159 23.65 -9.05 -8.99
C GLU A 159 23.37 -9.14 -7.48
N LEU A 160 22.19 -8.73 -7.06
CA LEU A 160 21.75 -8.84 -5.67
C LEU A 160 21.18 -10.23 -5.41
N GLY A 161 21.57 -10.80 -4.28
CA GLY A 161 20.91 -11.95 -3.68
C GLY A 161 19.86 -11.53 -2.67
N ILE A 162 18.99 -12.49 -2.35
CA ILE A 162 18.11 -12.42 -1.20
C ILE A 162 18.83 -13.11 -0.04
N ALA A 163 19.23 -12.36 0.99
CA ALA A 163 19.86 -12.88 2.20
C ALA A 163 18.82 -13.44 3.17
N SER A 164 17.68 -12.75 3.28
CA SER A 164 16.47 -13.20 3.97
C SER A 164 15.24 -12.57 3.28
N PRO A 165 14.00 -12.99 3.57
CA PRO A 165 12.82 -12.31 3.04
C PRO A 165 12.92 -10.81 3.32
N GLY A 166 12.84 -9.99 2.27
CA GLY A 166 13.02 -8.54 2.39
C GLY A 166 14.42 -8.10 2.86
N LYS A 167 15.51 -8.82 2.56
CA LYS A 167 16.88 -8.29 2.72
C LYS A 167 17.74 -8.66 1.53
N PHE A 168 18.26 -7.62 0.87
CA PHE A 168 19.20 -7.78 -0.23
C PHE A 168 20.64 -7.78 0.27
N ASP A 169 21.46 -8.59 -0.38
CA ASP A 169 22.91 -8.60 -0.17
C ASP A 169 23.61 -8.80 -1.52
N PHE A 170 24.90 -8.47 -1.59
CA PHE A 170 25.66 -8.66 -2.81
C PHE A 170 25.90 -10.14 -3.08
N ARG A 171 25.49 -10.63 -4.26
CA ARG A 171 25.97 -11.91 -4.77
C ARG A 171 27.15 -11.65 -5.69
N PHE A 172 28.34 -11.82 -5.17
CA PHE A 172 29.50 -12.02 -6.01
C PHE A 172 29.39 -13.42 -6.59
N LYS A 173 29.10 -13.53 -7.90
CA LYS A 173 29.32 -14.81 -8.59
C LYS A 173 30.80 -15.09 -8.47
N ASP A 174 31.16 -16.13 -7.72
CA ASP A 174 32.51 -16.68 -7.76
C ASP A 174 32.75 -17.16 -9.19
N ASN A 175 33.35 -16.29 -10.00
CA ASN A 175 33.91 -16.68 -11.28
C ASN A 175 35.16 -17.51 -10.97
N HIS A 176 34.95 -18.78 -10.61
CA HIS A 176 35.98 -19.80 -10.76
C HIS A 176 36.12 -20.08 -12.26
N GLU A 177 36.92 -19.26 -12.93
CA GLU A 177 37.61 -19.60 -14.17
C GLU A 177 39.10 -19.79 -13.89
#